data_AF-A0A4Q4TDA7-F1
#
_entry.id   AF-A0A4Q4TDA7-F1
#
_cell.length_a   1.000
_cell.length_b   1.000
_cell.length_c   1.000
_cell.angle_alpha   90.00
_cell.angle_beta   90.00
_cell.angle_gamma   90.00
#
_symmetry.space_group_name_H-M   'P 1'
#
loop_
_entity.id
_entity.type
_entity.pdbx_description
1 polymer ?
#
loop_
_entity_poly.entity_id
_entity_poly.type
_entity_poly.pdbx_seq_one_letter_code
_entity_poly.pdbx_strand_id
1 'polypeptide(L)'
;MSSNTPVVSATDASNFPAPSGLQVVQNAGYVFEDYPILLYNGHTFWPLSYVDNRWSFAIVITTGSTTNIINTFEAPGARYIESIQVYSGNQTVSFIGQSADAASVLWSRLRSEASITVTPTSTTGSATSGITTLPTSTSTLSSAHSPSNSDAAPASAGGQSLSGGTIAGVVIGSFFGLIILGIVSWLVYKWLNPSTEPPTKLAAALPAPVPGPATRPPSGSERPPSPAAPPGENQAWVDELADRVARLNAEKPGGRAATPSQATATVVNSGEEDDKSGPMRSFPKTSSPTSPEHSSVLSGDTGGSFPTPLGPGPA
;
A
#
# COMPACT_ATOMS: atom_id res chain seq x y z
N MET A 1 -24.66 8.26 -10.17
CA MET A 1 -24.46 7.19 -11.17
C MET A 1 -23.30 6.35 -10.66
N SER A 2 -23.53 5.09 -10.30
CA SER A 2 -22.45 4.21 -9.85
C SER A 2 -21.60 3.80 -11.05
N SER A 3 -20.31 4.12 -11.02
CA SER A 3 -19.36 3.69 -12.06
C SER A 3 -19.22 2.16 -12.02
N ASN A 4 -19.43 1.50 -13.16
CA ASN A 4 -19.15 0.07 -13.34
C ASN A 4 -17.65 -0.25 -13.44
N THR A 5 -16.81 0.78 -13.41
CA THR A 5 -15.34 0.68 -13.44
C THR A 5 -14.80 1.08 -12.07
N PRO A 6 -13.93 0.25 -11.45
CA PRO A 6 -13.24 0.63 -10.23
C PRO A 6 -12.41 1.91 -10.44
N VAL A 7 -12.40 2.79 -9.45
CA VAL A 7 -11.64 4.05 -9.48
C VAL A 7 -10.68 4.05 -8.30
N VAL A 8 -9.42 4.38 -8.56
CA VAL A 8 -8.44 4.59 -7.49
C VAL A 8 -8.61 6.01 -6.96
N SER A 9 -8.62 6.15 -5.65
CA SER A 9 -8.63 7.43 -4.95
C SER A 9 -7.64 7.38 -3.81
N ALA A 10 -7.39 8.52 -3.18
CA ALA A 10 -6.70 8.59 -1.91
C ALA A 10 -7.58 9.27 -0.86
N THR A 11 -7.34 8.97 0.41
CA THR A 11 -8.08 9.53 1.55
C THR A 11 -7.23 9.48 2.82
N ASP A 12 -7.62 10.29 3.80
CA ASP A 12 -7.03 10.21 5.14
C ASP A 12 -7.45 8.92 5.86
N ALA A 13 -6.46 8.09 6.21
CA ALA A 13 -6.60 6.83 6.93
C ALA A 13 -6.22 6.92 8.41
N SER A 14 -5.87 8.10 8.94
CA SER A 14 -5.42 8.30 10.32
C SER A 14 -6.45 7.82 11.36
N ASN A 15 -7.74 7.94 11.03
CA ASN A 15 -8.86 7.55 11.88
C ASN A 15 -9.55 6.26 11.43
N PHE A 16 -8.93 5.47 10.55
CA PHE A 16 -9.53 4.23 10.07
C PHE A 16 -9.56 3.16 11.19
N PRO A 17 -10.74 2.61 11.56
CA PRO A 17 -10.86 1.63 12.64
C PRO A 17 -10.45 0.23 12.13
N ALA A 18 -9.15 0.01 11.94
CA ALA A 18 -8.63 -1.27 11.44
C ALA A 18 -9.06 -2.46 12.32
N PRO A 19 -9.58 -3.56 11.73
CA PRO A 19 -9.86 -4.78 12.48
C PRO A 19 -8.63 -5.34 13.21
N SER A 20 -8.86 -6.12 14.27
CA SER A 20 -7.76 -6.75 15.04
C SER A 20 -6.84 -7.55 14.13
N GLY A 21 -5.52 -7.36 14.30
CA GLY A 21 -4.49 -8.01 13.49
C GLY A 21 -4.19 -7.31 12.16
N LEU A 22 -4.92 -6.26 11.80
CA LEU A 22 -4.70 -5.43 10.61
C LEU A 22 -4.22 -4.03 11.01
N GLN A 23 -3.45 -3.41 10.11
CA GLN A 23 -2.98 -2.04 10.27
C GLN A 23 -2.94 -1.30 8.94
N VAL A 24 -3.20 0.01 9.00
CA VAL A 24 -2.89 0.95 7.93
C VAL A 24 -1.38 1.07 7.84
N VAL A 25 -0.86 0.96 6.61
CA VAL A 25 0.58 0.89 6.37
C VAL A 25 1.17 2.30 6.39
N GLN A 26 2.22 2.48 7.18
CA GLN A 26 3.10 3.65 7.11
C GLN A 26 4.46 3.19 6.58
N ASN A 27 4.68 3.28 5.27
CA ASN A 27 6.03 3.11 4.72
C ASN A 27 6.65 4.50 4.50
N ALA A 28 7.99 4.60 4.59
CA ALA A 28 8.78 5.83 4.60
C ALA A 28 8.59 6.65 3.29
N GLY A 29 7.50 7.42 3.23
CA GLY A 29 7.11 8.20 2.06
C GLY A 29 5.59 8.41 1.94
N TYR A 30 4.78 7.55 2.57
CA TYR A 30 3.33 7.67 2.60
C TYR A 30 2.88 8.25 3.94
N VAL A 31 2.11 9.33 3.84
CA VAL A 31 1.43 9.95 4.98
C VAL A 31 -0.01 9.45 5.02
N PHE A 32 -0.61 9.41 6.21
CA PHE A 32 -1.96 8.88 6.39
C PHE A 32 -3.00 9.60 5.53
N GLU A 33 -2.76 10.87 5.24
CA GLU A 33 -3.63 11.79 4.51
C GLU A 33 -3.83 11.40 3.04
N ASP A 34 -2.94 10.58 2.47
CA ASP A 34 -2.95 10.19 1.05
C ASP A 34 -2.93 8.66 0.88
N TYR A 35 -3.74 7.95 1.67
CA TYR A 35 -3.78 6.49 1.65
C TYR A 35 -4.55 5.96 0.44
N PRO A 36 -3.98 5.04 -0.38
CA PRO A 36 -4.64 4.56 -1.58
C PRO A 36 -5.83 3.66 -1.24
N ILE A 37 -6.98 4.00 -1.79
CA ILE A 37 -8.22 3.23 -1.69
C ILE A 37 -8.78 2.95 -3.08
N LEU A 38 -9.62 1.92 -3.17
CA LEU A 38 -10.36 1.61 -4.38
C LEU A 38 -11.85 1.86 -4.14
N LEU A 39 -12.47 2.66 -5.01
CA LEU A 39 -13.90 2.94 -5.03
C LEU A 39 -14.57 2.07 -6.10
N TYR A 40 -15.52 1.22 -5.71
CA TYR A 40 -16.21 0.37 -6.66
C TYR A 40 -17.63 0.01 -6.22
N ASN A 41 -18.61 0.21 -7.10
CA ASN A 41 -20.04 -0.05 -6.85
C ASN A 41 -20.60 0.57 -5.55
N GLY A 42 -20.10 1.75 -5.16
CA GLY A 42 -20.52 2.42 -3.92
C GLY A 42 -19.86 1.91 -2.64
N HIS A 43 -18.88 1.01 -2.75
CA HIS A 43 -18.06 0.54 -1.65
C HIS A 43 -16.65 1.11 -1.72
N THR A 44 -16.01 1.20 -0.56
CA THR A 44 -14.58 1.54 -0.44
C THR A 44 -13.81 0.30 -0.02
N PHE A 45 -12.73 0.01 -0.72
CA PHE A 45 -11.87 -1.14 -0.47
C PHE A 45 -10.52 -0.63 0.05
N TRP A 46 -10.23 -1.00 1.29
CA TRP A 46 -9.05 -0.58 2.04
C TRP A 46 -8.03 -1.72 2.08
N PRO A 47 -6.90 -1.62 1.36
CA PRO A 47 -5.83 -2.60 1.52
C PRO A 47 -5.14 -2.35 2.86
N LEU A 48 -5.17 -3.30 3.79
CA LEU A 48 -4.50 -3.21 5.10
C LEU A 48 -3.50 -4.33 5.25
N SER A 49 -2.32 -4.04 5.83
CA SER A 49 -1.35 -5.09 6.09
C SER A 49 -1.63 -5.79 7.40
N TYR A 50 -1.22 -7.06 7.49
CA TYR A 50 -1.22 -7.76 8.76
C TYR A 50 -0.12 -7.23 9.68
N VAL A 51 -0.39 -7.21 10.99
CA VAL A 51 0.60 -6.79 12.01
C VAL A 51 1.76 -7.78 12.16
N ASP A 52 1.59 -9.03 11.70
CA ASP A 52 2.62 -10.08 11.75
C ASP A 52 3.56 -10.09 10.54
N ASN A 53 3.41 -9.11 9.63
CA ASN A 53 4.31 -8.92 8.48
C ASN A 53 4.36 -10.12 7.51
N ARG A 54 3.29 -10.92 7.42
CA ARG A 54 3.18 -11.98 6.41
C ARG A 54 3.13 -11.41 4.99
N TRP A 55 3.43 -12.26 4.00
CA TRP A 55 3.43 -11.91 2.58
C TRP A 55 2.03 -11.90 1.95
N SER A 56 1.11 -11.21 2.62
CA SER A 56 -0.26 -10.97 2.19
C SER A 56 -0.80 -9.71 2.85
N PHE A 57 -1.96 -9.25 2.37
CA PHE A 57 -2.71 -8.16 2.96
C PHE A 57 -4.20 -8.50 2.93
N ALA A 58 -4.96 -7.81 3.76
CA ALA A 58 -6.41 -7.91 3.79
C ALA A 58 -7.03 -6.74 3.02
N ILE A 59 -8.12 -6.99 2.31
CA ILE A 59 -8.96 -5.96 1.72
C ILE A 59 -10.20 -5.84 2.59
N VAL A 60 -10.31 -4.73 3.31
CA VAL A 60 -11.47 -4.40 4.14
C VAL A 60 -12.46 -3.59 3.31
N ILE A 61 -13.72 -4.03 3.27
CA ILE A 61 -14.76 -3.40 2.46
C ILE A 61 -15.69 -2.59 3.37
N THR A 62 -15.89 -1.32 3.05
CA THR A 62 -16.81 -0.43 3.78
C THR A 62 -17.91 0.14 2.89
N THR A 63 -19.04 0.53 3.50
CA THR A 63 -20.16 1.21 2.83
C THR A 63 -20.33 2.64 3.35
N GLY A 64 -20.39 3.62 2.45
CA GLY A 64 -20.61 5.03 2.81
C GLY A 64 -19.48 5.59 3.69
N SER A 65 -19.70 5.64 5.01
CA SER A 65 -18.69 6.06 5.98
C SER A 65 -17.60 4.99 6.17
N THR A 66 -16.39 5.42 6.49
CA THR A 66 -15.21 4.56 6.70
C THR A 66 -15.33 3.58 7.87
N THR A 67 -16.41 3.68 8.65
CA THR A 67 -16.63 2.95 9.90
C THR A 67 -17.47 1.68 9.74
N ASN A 68 -18.24 1.53 8.66
CA ASN A 68 -19.12 0.37 8.48
C ASN A 68 -18.44 -0.70 7.61
N ILE A 69 -17.68 -1.57 8.27
CA ILE A 69 -17.01 -2.72 7.65
C ILE A 69 -18.05 -3.81 7.38
N ILE A 70 -18.26 -4.15 6.11
CA ILE A 70 -19.22 -5.19 5.68
C ILE A 70 -18.57 -6.55 5.46
N ASN A 71 -17.30 -6.57 5.05
CA ASN A 71 -16.56 -7.80 4.77
C ASN A 71 -15.05 -7.52 4.79
N THR A 72 -14.26 -8.59 4.92
CA THR A 72 -12.80 -8.56 4.83
C THR A 72 -12.32 -9.85 4.20
N PHE A 73 -11.45 -9.77 3.20
CA PHE A 73 -10.87 -10.96 2.58
C PHE A 73 -9.36 -10.80 2.32
N GLU A 74 -8.63 -11.91 2.28
CA GLU A 74 -7.19 -11.93 2.08
C GLU A 74 -6.81 -11.96 0.60
N ALA A 75 -5.76 -11.20 0.26
CA ALA A 75 -5.09 -11.19 -1.04
C ALA A 75 -3.58 -11.50 -0.85
N PRO A 76 -3.12 -12.69 -1.28
CA PRO A 76 -1.72 -13.07 -1.18
C PRO A 76 -0.87 -12.42 -2.28
N GLY A 77 0.43 -12.28 -2.02
CA GLY A 77 1.42 -11.92 -3.05
C GLY A 77 2.03 -10.53 -2.92
N ALA A 78 1.53 -9.69 -2.03
CA ALA A 78 2.12 -8.40 -1.69
C ALA A 78 1.89 -8.10 -0.20
N ARG A 79 2.66 -7.16 0.34
CA ARG A 79 2.44 -6.55 1.65
C ARG A 79 2.77 -5.07 1.56
N TYR A 80 2.31 -4.27 2.52
CA TYR A 80 2.59 -2.85 2.57
C TYR A 80 2.18 -2.14 1.27
N ILE A 81 0.89 -2.15 0.96
CA ILE A 81 0.39 -1.63 -0.33
C ILE A 81 0.69 -0.13 -0.46
N GLU A 82 1.39 0.21 -1.54
CA GLU A 82 1.88 1.56 -1.86
C GLU A 82 1.05 2.19 -2.99
N SER A 83 0.56 1.39 -3.93
CA SER A 83 -0.27 1.89 -5.02
C SER A 83 -1.27 0.84 -5.53
N ILE A 84 -2.31 1.34 -6.21
CA ILE A 84 -3.35 0.52 -6.83
C ILE A 84 -3.41 0.89 -8.31
N GLN A 85 -3.48 -0.11 -9.18
CA GLN A 85 -3.64 0.06 -10.61
C GLN A 85 -4.87 -0.71 -11.11
N VAL A 86 -5.69 -0.05 -11.92
CA VAL A 86 -6.91 -0.64 -12.48
C VAL A 86 -6.69 -0.93 -13.96
N TYR A 87 -6.93 -2.18 -14.35
CA TYR A 87 -6.79 -2.65 -15.72
C TYR A 87 -8.15 -3.04 -16.28
N SER A 88 -8.70 -2.19 -17.16
CA SER A 88 -10.03 -2.41 -17.76
C SER A 88 -10.06 -3.56 -18.77
N GLY A 89 -8.96 -3.78 -19.51
CA GLY A 89 -8.89 -4.80 -20.57
C GLY A 89 -9.07 -6.24 -20.06
N ASN A 90 -8.56 -6.55 -18.86
CA ASN A 90 -8.69 -7.86 -18.22
C ASN A 90 -9.57 -7.82 -16.96
N GLN A 91 -10.19 -6.68 -16.65
CA GLN A 91 -11.01 -6.47 -15.45
C GLN A 91 -10.31 -6.91 -14.17
N THR A 92 -9.05 -6.49 -14.01
CA THR A 92 -8.25 -6.72 -12.80
C THR A 92 -7.92 -5.41 -12.10
N VAL A 93 -7.64 -5.53 -10.81
CA VAL A 93 -7.01 -4.50 -10.00
C VAL A 93 -5.73 -5.10 -9.44
N SER A 94 -4.61 -4.39 -9.62
CA SER A 94 -3.32 -4.76 -9.07
C SER A 94 -3.03 -3.89 -7.85
N PHE A 95 -2.75 -4.53 -6.72
CA PHE A 95 -2.33 -3.89 -5.49
C PHE A 95 -0.83 -4.10 -5.37
N ILE A 96 -0.08 -3.02 -5.52
CA ILE A 96 1.39 -3.04 -5.58
C ILE A 96 1.89 -2.60 -4.22
N GLY A 97 2.66 -3.48 -3.58
CA GLY A 97 3.27 -3.22 -2.28
C GLY A 97 4.77 -3.06 -2.34
N GLN A 98 5.40 -3.31 -1.20
CA GLN A 98 6.85 -3.24 -1.04
C GLN A 98 7.58 -4.09 -2.10
N SER A 99 8.75 -3.62 -2.53
CA SER A 99 9.60 -4.30 -3.53
C SER A 99 8.96 -4.47 -4.91
N ALA A 100 7.92 -3.68 -5.21
CA ALA A 100 7.13 -3.76 -6.44
C ALA A 100 6.39 -5.10 -6.63
N ASP A 101 6.22 -5.86 -5.55
CA ASP A 101 5.42 -7.08 -5.58
C ASP A 101 3.93 -6.73 -5.61
N ALA A 102 3.17 -7.56 -6.33
CA ALA A 102 1.79 -7.23 -6.66
C ALA A 102 0.84 -8.41 -6.47
N ALA A 103 -0.33 -8.12 -5.90
CA ALA A 103 -1.46 -9.03 -5.93
C ALA A 103 -2.50 -8.55 -6.94
N SER A 104 -3.00 -9.46 -7.77
CA SER A 104 -4.07 -9.16 -8.73
C SER A 104 -5.40 -9.72 -8.27
N VAL A 105 -6.43 -8.88 -8.26
CA VAL A 105 -7.81 -9.24 -7.89
C VAL A 105 -8.76 -8.92 -9.05
N LEU A 106 -9.60 -9.88 -9.42
CA LEU A 106 -10.62 -9.68 -10.45
C LEU A 106 -11.76 -8.79 -9.97
N TRP A 107 -12.32 -7.96 -10.86
CA TRP A 107 -13.48 -7.11 -10.55
C TRP A 107 -14.71 -7.91 -10.11
N SER A 108 -14.89 -9.12 -10.67
CA SER A 108 -15.97 -10.04 -10.26
C SER A 108 -15.86 -10.45 -8.81
N ARG A 109 -14.64 -10.72 -8.31
CA ARG A 109 -14.38 -11.04 -6.91
C ARG A 109 -14.66 -9.85 -6.01
N LEU A 110 -14.18 -8.65 -6.38
CA LEU A 110 -14.49 -7.43 -5.61
C LEU A 110 -16.01 -7.22 -5.47
N ARG A 111 -16.78 -7.48 -6.53
CA ARG A 111 -18.23 -7.37 -6.51
C ARG A 111 -18.90 -8.46 -5.67
N SER A 112 -18.46 -9.71 -5.77
CA SER A 112 -19.03 -10.81 -4.98
C SER A 112 -18.80 -10.60 -3.49
N GLU A 113 -17.58 -10.17 -3.11
CA GLU A 113 -17.21 -9.90 -1.72
C GLU A 113 -17.97 -8.68 -1.15
N ALA A 114 -18.30 -7.69 -1.98
CA ALA A 114 -19.12 -6.54 -1.58
C ALA A 114 -20.63 -6.85 -1.52
N SER A 115 -21.08 -7.90 -2.22
CA SER A 115 -22.50 -8.29 -2.27
C SER A 115 -22.92 -9.18 -1.09
N ILE A 116 -21.99 -9.55 -0.21
CA ILE A 116 -22.29 -10.28 1.02
C ILE A 116 -22.92 -9.28 2.00
N THR A 117 -24.14 -8.84 1.69
CA THR A 117 -24.98 -8.14 2.65
C THR A 117 -25.20 -9.13 3.78
N VAL A 118 -24.65 -8.82 4.95
CA VAL A 118 -24.90 -9.57 6.18
C VAL A 118 -26.41 -9.58 6.34
N THR A 119 -27.07 -10.69 5.99
CA THR A 119 -28.44 -10.93 6.42
C THR A 119 -28.36 -10.77 7.93
N PRO A 120 -29.04 -9.76 8.53
CA PRO A 120 -28.95 -9.57 9.95
C PRO A 120 -29.41 -10.89 10.56
N THR A 121 -28.46 -11.62 11.16
CA THR A 121 -28.80 -12.71 12.04
C THR A 121 -29.49 -12.01 13.20
N SER A 122 -30.81 -11.90 13.09
CA SER A 122 -31.67 -11.55 14.20
C SER A 122 -31.37 -12.59 15.27
N THR A 123 -30.47 -12.24 16.18
CA THR A 123 -30.31 -12.93 17.45
C THR A 123 -31.62 -12.69 18.19
N THR A 124 -32.63 -13.50 17.85
CA THR A 124 -33.87 -13.61 18.60
C THR A 124 -33.45 -14.12 19.96
N GLY A 125 -33.36 -13.18 20.91
CA GLY A 125 -33.14 -13.48 22.32
C GLY A 125 -34.29 -14.34 22.80
N SER A 126 -34.12 -15.65 22.73
CA SER A 126 -34.95 -16.59 23.48
C SER A 126 -34.40 -16.58 24.89
N ALA A 127 -34.92 -15.67 25.72
CA ALA A 127 -34.82 -15.78 27.15
C ALA A 127 -35.43 -17.14 27.55
N THR A 128 -34.59 -18.09 27.93
CA THR A 128 -35.04 -19.31 28.59
C THR A 128 -34.10 -19.58 29.75
N SER A 129 -34.52 -19.06 30.91
CA SER A 129 -34.11 -19.57 32.21
C SER A 129 -34.37 -21.08 32.24
N GLY A 130 -33.31 -21.89 32.29
CA GLY A 130 -33.45 -23.34 32.25
C GLY A 130 -32.11 -24.07 32.26
N ILE A 131 -31.56 -24.17 33.47
CA ILE A 131 -30.59 -25.16 33.98
C ILE A 131 -30.46 -26.45 33.12
N THR A 132 -29.22 -26.93 32.94
CA THR A 132 -28.78 -28.36 33.07
C THR A 132 -28.02 -28.98 31.88
N THR A 133 -26.73 -29.23 32.16
CA THR A 133 -25.77 -30.25 31.66
C THR A 133 -25.25 -30.27 30.20
N LEU A 134 -23.92 -30.15 30.14
CA LEU A 134 -22.97 -30.57 29.09
C LEU A 134 -23.30 -31.89 28.40
N PRO A 135 -22.90 -32.00 27.12
CA PRO A 135 -21.96 -33.06 26.78
C PRO A 135 -20.66 -32.51 26.18
N THR A 136 -19.57 -32.84 26.86
CA THR A 136 -18.19 -32.81 26.40
C THR A 136 -18.03 -33.66 25.14
N SER A 137 -17.61 -33.06 24.04
CA SER A 137 -17.02 -33.78 22.90
C SER A 137 -15.54 -33.46 22.85
N THR A 138 -14.75 -34.33 23.50
CA THR A 138 -13.29 -34.35 23.45
C THR A 138 -12.86 -34.99 22.13
N SER A 139 -12.29 -34.21 21.21
CA SER A 139 -11.52 -34.73 20.09
C SER A 139 -10.04 -34.78 20.48
N THR A 140 -9.60 -35.99 20.83
CA THR A 140 -8.22 -36.36 21.11
C THR A 140 -7.46 -36.50 19.79
N LEU A 141 -6.46 -35.64 19.54
CA LEU A 141 -5.39 -35.97 18.59
C LEU A 141 -4.05 -35.86 19.30
N SER A 142 -3.52 -37.04 19.58
CA SER A 142 -2.19 -37.30 20.11
C SER A 142 -1.15 -37.10 19.01
N SER A 143 -0.05 -36.40 19.31
CA SER A 143 1.28 -36.66 18.76
C SER A 143 2.32 -35.93 19.63
N ALA A 144 2.72 -36.62 20.70
CA ALA A 144 3.88 -36.27 21.51
C ALA A 144 5.16 -36.66 20.78
N HIS A 145 6.14 -35.77 20.71
CA HIS A 145 7.57 -36.09 20.63
C HIS A 145 8.34 -35.00 21.41
N SER A 146 8.68 -35.32 22.66
CA SER A 146 9.84 -34.74 23.36
C SER A 146 10.92 -35.81 23.38
N PRO A 147 12.19 -35.44 23.18
CA PRO A 147 13.12 -35.32 24.32
C PRO A 147 14.08 -34.13 24.09
N SER A 148 14.91 -33.64 25.01
CA SER A 148 15.20 -33.87 26.42
C SER A 148 16.17 -32.74 26.82
N ASN A 149 16.12 -32.34 28.08
CA ASN A 149 17.02 -31.48 28.85
C ASN A 149 18.46 -31.26 28.34
N SER A 150 18.94 -30.03 28.51
CA SER A 150 20.19 -29.78 29.23
C SER A 150 20.25 -28.35 29.75
N ASP A 151 20.18 -28.22 31.07
CA ASP A 151 20.63 -27.07 31.85
C ASP A 151 22.10 -26.74 31.56
N ALA A 152 22.41 -25.47 31.34
CA ALA A 152 23.77 -24.94 31.49
C ALA A 152 23.72 -23.48 31.97
N ALA A 153 24.50 -23.23 33.01
CA ALA A 153 24.61 -22.03 33.83
C ALA A 153 25.05 -20.75 33.06
N PRO A 154 24.85 -19.55 33.65
CA PRO A 154 25.22 -18.28 33.03
C PRO A 154 26.72 -17.97 33.23
N ALA A 155 27.48 -17.87 32.14
CA ALA A 155 28.85 -17.36 32.15
C ALA A 155 28.94 -16.03 31.38
N SER A 156 29.23 -14.98 32.16
CA SER A 156 30.16 -13.88 31.89
C SER A 156 30.17 -13.20 30.52
N ALA A 157 29.83 -11.91 30.56
CA ALA A 157 30.17 -10.90 29.57
C ALA A 157 31.67 -10.92 29.20
N GLY A 158 31.96 -11.14 27.93
CA GLY A 158 33.29 -11.03 27.33
C GLY A 158 33.17 -10.40 25.94
N GLY A 159 33.92 -9.31 25.72
CA GLY A 159 33.85 -8.48 24.52
C GLY A 159 34.15 -9.23 23.23
N GLN A 160 33.35 -8.97 22.21
CA GLN A 160 33.55 -9.50 20.86
C GLN A 160 34.65 -8.70 20.16
N SER A 161 35.88 -9.23 20.18
CA SER A 161 36.91 -8.82 19.22
C SER A 161 36.54 -9.35 17.84
N LEU A 162 36.36 -8.46 16.88
CA LEU A 162 36.06 -8.81 15.49
C LEU A 162 37.25 -9.55 14.88
N SER A 163 37.04 -10.83 14.59
CA SER A 163 37.98 -11.68 13.84
C SER A 163 38.23 -11.08 12.46
N GLY A 164 39.52 -10.91 12.11
CA GLY A 164 39.99 -10.31 10.85
C GLY A 164 39.59 -11.03 9.56
N GLY A 165 38.74 -12.07 9.62
CA GLY A 165 38.19 -12.76 8.46
C GLY A 165 36.96 -12.09 7.81
N THR A 166 36.25 -11.20 8.51
CA THR A 166 35.01 -10.58 7.98
C THR A 166 35.30 -9.40 7.04
N ILE A 167 36.45 -8.74 7.19
CA ILE A 167 36.83 -7.55 6.40
C ILE A 167 37.19 -7.93 4.95
N ALA A 168 37.63 -9.18 4.70
CA ALA A 168 37.93 -9.66 3.35
C ALA A 168 36.68 -9.98 2.51
N GLY A 169 35.52 -10.22 3.14
CA GLY A 169 34.27 -10.57 2.42
C GLY A 169 33.51 -9.37 1.84
N VAL A 170 33.70 -8.17 2.39
CA VAL A 170 32.95 -6.96 1.98
C VAL A 170 33.49 -6.38 0.67
N VAL A 171 34.80 -6.49 0.43
CA VAL A 171 35.43 -5.88 -0.75
C VAL A 171 35.05 -6.62 -2.04
N ILE A 172 34.94 -7.95 -2.01
CA ILE A 172 34.57 -8.75 -3.19
C ILE A 172 33.07 -8.61 -3.50
N GLY A 173 32.21 -8.48 -2.48
CA GLY A 173 30.77 -8.25 -2.69
C GLY A 173 30.44 -6.88 -3.31
N SER A 174 31.25 -5.86 -3.05
CA SER A 174 31.01 -4.49 -3.53
C SER A 174 31.21 -4.33 -5.04
N PHE A 175 32.20 -5.02 -5.63
CA PHE A 175 32.43 -4.98 -7.08
C PHE A 175 31.31 -5.64 -7.87
N PHE A 176 30.80 -6.79 -7.42
CA PHE A 176 29.67 -7.45 -8.08
C PHE A 176 28.37 -6.64 -7.92
N GLY A 177 28.16 -5.99 -6.77
CA GLY A 177 27.02 -5.11 -6.57
C GLY A 177 26.96 -3.95 -7.55
N LEU A 178 28.11 -3.29 -7.83
CA LEU A 178 28.17 -2.18 -8.77
C LEU A 178 27.99 -2.62 -10.24
N ILE A 179 28.49 -3.80 -10.61
CA ILE A 179 28.30 -4.34 -11.96
C ILE A 179 26.81 -4.63 -12.21
N ILE A 180 26.12 -5.24 -11.26
CA ILE A 180 24.68 -5.54 -11.39
C ILE A 180 23.87 -4.24 -11.48
N LEU A 181 24.16 -3.24 -10.65
CA LEU A 181 23.52 -1.91 -10.72
C LEU A 181 23.75 -1.21 -12.07
N GLY A 182 24.96 -1.33 -12.63
CA GLY A 182 25.28 -0.82 -13.96
C GLY A 182 24.48 -1.48 -15.08
N ILE A 183 24.35 -2.81 -15.05
CA ILE A 183 23.58 -3.57 -16.04
C ILE A 183 22.09 -3.22 -15.97
N VAL A 184 21.53 -3.14 -14.76
CA VAL A 184 20.12 -2.76 -14.56
C VAL A 184 19.86 -1.33 -15.03
N SER A 185 20.73 -0.37 -14.67
CA SER A 185 20.60 1.01 -15.18
C SER A 185 20.68 1.11 -16.69
N TRP A 186 21.57 0.34 -17.34
CA TRP A 186 21.68 0.33 -18.80
C TRP A 186 20.45 -0.27 -19.48
N LEU A 187 19.88 -1.35 -18.92
CA LEU A 187 18.64 -1.95 -19.43
C LEU A 187 17.46 -0.97 -19.33
N VAL A 188 17.31 -0.28 -18.20
CA VAL A 188 16.28 0.75 -18.01
C VAL A 188 16.48 1.91 -18.99
N TYR A 189 17.72 2.41 -19.14
CA TYR A 189 18.03 3.47 -20.09
C TYR A 189 17.74 3.07 -21.54
N LYS A 190 18.05 1.83 -21.93
CA LYS A 190 17.78 1.29 -23.27
C LYS A 190 16.28 1.14 -23.53
N TRP A 191 15.48 0.79 -22.51
CA TRP A 191 14.02 0.68 -22.65
C TRP A 191 13.33 2.04 -22.73
N LEU A 192 13.87 3.06 -22.06
CA LEU A 192 13.32 4.41 -22.07
C LEU A 192 13.72 5.21 -23.32
N ASN A 193 14.85 4.87 -23.94
CA ASN A 193 15.32 5.51 -25.17
C ASN A 193 15.44 4.47 -26.30
N PRO A 194 14.33 3.95 -26.85
CA PRO A 194 14.38 3.19 -28.08
C PRO A 194 14.93 4.11 -29.17
N SER A 195 16.19 3.89 -29.55
CA SER A 195 16.86 4.63 -30.60
C SER A 195 15.94 4.75 -31.80
N THR A 196 15.56 6.00 -32.09
CA THR A 196 14.85 6.36 -33.30
C THR A 196 15.82 6.10 -34.44
N GLU A 197 15.80 4.90 -35.01
CA GLU A 197 16.57 4.64 -36.22
C GLU A 197 16.03 5.60 -37.30
N PRO A 198 16.90 6.43 -37.91
CA PRO A 198 16.48 7.23 -39.04
C PRO A 198 16.07 6.29 -40.17
N PRO A 199 14.92 6.50 -40.82
CA PRO A 199 14.49 5.67 -41.93
C PRO A 199 15.53 5.76 -43.03
N THR A 200 16.30 4.68 -43.18
CA THR A 200 17.18 4.51 -44.33
C THR A 200 16.28 4.47 -45.56
N LYS A 201 16.24 5.60 -46.27
CA LYS A 201 15.68 5.72 -47.62
C LYS A 201 16.40 4.72 -48.53
N LEU A 202 15.81 3.55 -48.71
CA LEU A 202 16.02 2.72 -49.90
C LEU A 202 14.91 3.02 -50.89
N ALA A 203 15.04 4.22 -51.49
CA ALA A 203 14.54 4.45 -52.83
C ALA A 203 15.54 3.82 -53.80
N ALA A 204 15.16 2.73 -54.48
CA ALA A 204 15.57 2.40 -55.86
C ALA A 204 15.22 0.95 -56.20
N ALA A 205 14.14 0.74 -56.94
CA ALA A 205 14.06 -0.19 -58.09
C ALA A 205 12.62 -0.22 -58.61
N LEU A 206 12.31 0.68 -59.56
CA LEU A 206 11.11 0.61 -60.38
C LEU A 206 11.30 -0.44 -61.49
N PRO A 207 10.37 -1.39 -61.68
CA PRO A 207 10.22 -2.09 -62.95
C PRO A 207 9.36 -1.28 -63.93
N ALA A 208 9.76 -1.30 -65.21
CA ALA A 208 9.23 -0.53 -66.33
C ALA A 208 7.75 -0.83 -66.67
N PRO A 209 7.03 0.11 -67.33
CA PRO A 209 5.63 -0.03 -67.72
C PRO A 209 5.46 -0.87 -69.00
N VAL A 210 4.54 -1.83 -68.97
CA VAL A 210 4.09 -2.60 -70.14
C VAL A 210 2.86 -1.90 -70.76
N PRO A 211 2.81 -1.67 -72.08
CA PRO A 211 1.70 -1.00 -72.74
C PRO A 211 0.58 -1.95 -73.23
N GLY A 212 -0.67 -1.61 -72.86
CA GLY A 212 -1.90 -1.84 -73.65
C GLY A 212 -2.86 -2.94 -73.18
N PRO A 213 -4.10 -3.04 -73.73
CA PRO A 213 -4.89 -2.06 -74.48
C PRO A 213 -6.25 -1.71 -73.83
N ALA A 214 -6.87 -0.65 -74.34
CA ALA A 214 -8.19 -0.14 -73.97
C ALA A 214 -9.33 -1.15 -74.16
N THR A 215 -10.31 -1.15 -73.26
CA THR A 215 -11.75 -0.82 -73.48
C THR A 215 -12.66 -1.37 -72.38
N ARG A 216 -13.46 -0.47 -71.78
CA ARG A 216 -14.95 -0.54 -71.66
C ARG A 216 -15.46 0.09 -70.34
N PRO A 217 -16.28 1.16 -70.40
CA PRO A 217 -17.16 1.60 -69.29
C PRO A 217 -18.58 0.99 -69.47
N PRO A 218 -19.61 1.31 -68.66
CA PRO A 218 -19.67 1.81 -67.28
C PRO A 218 -20.57 0.91 -66.39
N SER A 219 -20.58 1.09 -65.07
CA SER A 219 -21.85 1.16 -64.33
C SER A 219 -21.62 1.73 -62.94
N GLY A 220 -22.29 2.84 -62.66
CA GLY A 220 -22.18 3.59 -61.42
C GLY A 220 -22.67 2.85 -60.19
N SER A 221 -21.98 3.11 -59.09
CA SER A 221 -22.56 3.11 -57.75
C SER A 221 -21.81 4.19 -56.99
N GLU A 222 -22.31 5.43 -57.11
CA GLU A 222 -21.90 6.54 -56.25
C GLU A 222 -22.15 6.15 -54.80
N ARG A 223 -21.07 5.79 -54.10
CA ARG A 223 -21.05 5.71 -52.64
C ARG A 223 -20.79 7.13 -52.14
N PRO A 224 -21.66 7.71 -51.29
CA PRO A 224 -21.41 9.04 -50.74
C PRO A 224 -20.09 9.05 -49.96
N PRO A 225 -19.34 10.17 -49.97
CA PRO A 225 -18.10 10.29 -49.24
C PRO A 225 -18.36 10.03 -47.75
N SER A 226 -17.64 9.06 -47.19
CA SER A 226 -17.60 8.82 -45.76
C SER A 226 -17.14 10.12 -45.08
N PRO A 227 -17.87 10.64 -44.08
CA PRO A 227 -17.44 11.81 -43.34
C PRO A 227 -16.06 11.53 -42.75
N ALA A 228 -15.16 12.51 -42.92
CA ALA A 228 -13.82 12.48 -42.38
C ALA A 228 -13.90 12.11 -40.88
N ALA A 229 -13.14 11.09 -40.50
CA ALA A 229 -13.01 10.71 -39.10
C ALA A 229 -12.55 11.95 -38.31
N PRO A 230 -13.19 12.27 -37.16
CA PRO A 230 -12.74 13.37 -36.34
C PRO A 230 -11.27 13.15 -35.94
N PRO A 231 -10.45 14.20 -35.90
CA PRO A 231 -9.07 14.10 -35.43
C PRO A 231 -9.06 13.40 -34.07
N GLY A 232 -8.22 12.37 -33.96
CA GLY A 232 -8.22 11.46 -32.83
C GLY A 232 -8.20 12.21 -31.51
N GLU A 233 -9.21 11.92 -30.68
CA GLU A 233 -9.42 12.39 -29.31
C GLU A 233 -8.17 12.21 -28.41
N ASN A 234 -7.26 11.33 -28.83
CA ASN A 234 -5.99 11.09 -28.15
C ASN A 234 -4.98 12.24 -28.28
N GLN A 235 -5.09 13.12 -29.27
CA GLN A 235 -4.13 14.23 -29.45
C GLN A 235 -4.41 15.38 -28.47
N ALA A 236 -5.68 15.71 -28.26
CA ALA A 236 -6.09 16.77 -27.34
C ALA A 236 -5.69 16.47 -25.89
N TRP A 237 -5.76 15.20 -25.48
CA TRP A 237 -5.32 14.77 -24.15
C TRP A 237 -3.80 14.88 -23.97
N VAL A 238 -3.02 14.61 -25.02
CA VAL A 238 -1.54 14.74 -24.99
C VAL A 238 -1.12 16.20 -24.88
N ASP A 239 -1.79 17.11 -25.60
CA ASP A 239 -1.51 18.55 -25.52
C ASP A 239 -1.89 19.13 -24.14
N GLU A 240 -2.98 18.66 -23.52
CA GLU A 240 -3.39 19.07 -22.17
C GLU A 240 -2.42 18.55 -21.09
N LEU A 241 -1.88 17.34 -21.25
CA LEU A 241 -0.88 16.80 -20.33
C LEU A 241 0.43 17.60 -20.40
N ALA A 242 0.84 18.01 -21.61
CA ALA A 242 2.02 18.83 -21.82
C ALA A 242 1.91 20.21 -21.14
N ASP A 243 0.75 20.87 -21.23
CA ASP A 243 0.53 22.18 -20.58
C ASP A 243 0.53 22.06 -19.04
N ARG A 244 -0.03 20.98 -18.47
CA ARG A 244 -0.01 20.74 -17.02
C ARG A 244 1.41 20.52 -16.49
N VAL A 245 2.25 19.79 -17.22
CA VAL A 245 3.66 19.58 -16.83
C VAL A 245 4.46 20.88 -16.93
N ALA A 246 4.20 21.71 -17.94
CA ALA A 246 4.85 23.02 -18.07
C ALA A 246 4.51 23.96 -16.90
N ARG A 247 3.25 23.99 -16.46
CA ARG A 247 2.82 24.80 -15.30
C ARG A 247 3.43 24.33 -13.99
N LEU A 248 3.48 23.01 -13.74
CA LEU A 248 4.10 22.47 -12.53
C LEU A 248 5.59 22.78 -12.43
N ASN A 249 6.30 22.84 -13.55
CA ASN A 249 7.70 23.24 -13.57
C ASN A 249 7.91 24.74 -13.40
N ALA A 250 6.96 25.57 -13.84
CA ALA A 250 7.03 27.02 -13.67
C ALA A 250 6.71 27.47 -12.23
N GLU A 251 6.00 26.66 -11.45
CA GLU A 251 5.57 27.03 -10.09
C GLU A 251 6.55 26.62 -8.98
N LYS A 252 7.75 26.12 -9.32
CA LYS A 252 8.81 25.85 -8.35
C LYS A 252 9.28 27.18 -7.72
N PRO A 253 8.94 27.48 -6.44
CA PRO A 253 9.24 28.78 -5.86
C PRO A 253 10.75 28.95 -5.73
N GLY A 254 11.25 30.09 -6.24
CA GLY A 254 12.65 30.45 -6.21
C GLY A 254 13.27 30.30 -4.83
N GLY A 255 14.38 29.58 -4.78
CA GLY A 255 15.25 29.46 -3.61
C GLY A 255 15.64 30.84 -3.12
N ARG A 256 15.24 31.15 -1.88
CA ARG A 256 15.68 32.33 -1.17
C ARG A 256 17.14 32.10 -0.79
N ALA A 257 18.04 32.85 -1.43
CA ALA A 257 19.46 32.89 -1.12
C ALA A 257 19.66 33.21 0.37
N ALA A 258 20.35 32.31 1.08
CA ALA A 258 20.78 32.54 2.45
C ALA A 258 21.97 33.51 2.44
N THR A 259 21.80 34.65 3.10
CA THR A 259 22.85 35.62 3.40
C THR A 259 23.84 35.02 4.41
N PRO A 260 25.16 35.06 4.18
CA PRO A 260 26.13 34.61 5.16
C PRO A 260 26.30 35.66 6.27
N SER A 261 25.91 35.29 7.50
CA SER A 261 26.21 36.06 8.71
C SER A 261 27.66 35.85 9.11
N GLN A 262 28.39 36.95 9.28
CA GLN A 262 29.77 37.01 9.76
C GLN A 262 29.88 36.40 11.17
N ALA A 263 30.73 35.38 11.32
CA ALA A 263 31.21 34.94 12.61
C ALA A 263 32.53 35.64 12.92
N THR A 264 32.49 36.51 13.93
CA THR A 264 33.64 37.18 14.53
C THR A 264 34.54 36.16 15.20
N ALA A 265 35.80 36.08 14.77
CA ALA A 265 36.84 35.32 15.44
C ALA A 265 37.32 36.10 16.68
N THR A 266 37.10 35.54 17.87
CA THR A 266 37.79 35.97 19.09
C THR A 266 38.86 34.95 19.41
N VAL A 267 40.10 35.38 19.23
CA VAL A 267 41.33 34.76 19.72
C VAL A 267 41.38 34.95 21.24
N VAL A 268 41.41 33.86 22.02
CA VAL A 268 42.00 33.85 23.38
C VAL A 268 42.85 32.60 23.54
N ASN A 269 43.99 32.86 24.14
CA ASN A 269 45.21 32.08 24.23
C ASN A 269 45.20 31.14 25.46
N SER A 270 45.92 30.03 25.30
CA SER A 270 46.73 29.25 26.26
C SER A 270 46.52 29.35 27.80
N GLY A 271 46.43 28.17 28.41
CA GLY A 271 46.78 27.85 29.80
C GLY A 271 46.22 26.45 30.10
N GLU A 272 46.98 25.36 29.96
CA GLU A 272 47.97 24.83 30.91
C GLU A 272 47.40 24.77 32.34
N GLU A 273 46.88 23.61 32.74
CA GLU A 273 47.01 23.12 34.10
C GLU A 273 46.77 21.61 34.20
N ASP A 274 47.82 21.00 34.72
CA ASP A 274 48.04 19.68 35.28
C ASP A 274 46.92 19.09 36.18
N ASP A 275 46.88 17.75 36.14
CA ASP A 275 46.87 16.86 37.32
C ASP A 275 45.64 16.83 38.25
N LYS A 276 44.89 15.71 38.22
CA LYS A 276 44.72 14.79 39.38
C LYS A 276 43.58 13.78 39.22
N SER A 277 44.00 12.54 39.41
CA SER A 277 43.32 11.39 40.00
C SER A 277 42.21 11.70 41.03
N GLY A 278 41.08 11.00 40.92
CA GLY A 278 40.05 10.91 41.96
C GLY A 278 38.97 9.86 41.64
N PRO A 279 38.71 8.86 42.51
CA PRO A 279 37.85 7.72 42.20
C PRO A 279 36.41 7.84 42.70
N MET A 280 35.57 6.92 42.19
CA MET A 280 34.34 6.37 42.79
C MET A 280 33.24 7.34 43.26
N ARG A 281 32.11 7.33 42.55
CA ARG A 281 30.79 7.39 43.19
C ARG A 281 29.83 6.36 42.57
N SER A 282 29.54 5.34 43.37
CA SER A 282 28.45 4.39 43.22
C SER A 282 27.10 5.11 43.32
N PHE A 283 26.22 4.91 42.34
CA PHE A 283 24.82 5.32 42.43
C PHE A 283 23.98 4.23 43.09
N PRO A 284 23.06 4.59 44.02
CA PRO A 284 22.20 3.63 44.69
C PRO A 284 21.06 3.14 43.80
N LYS A 285 20.79 1.83 43.92
CA LYS A 285 19.56 1.13 43.52
C LYS A 285 18.35 1.81 44.15
N THR A 286 17.41 2.27 43.33
CA THR A 286 16.05 2.60 43.77
C THR A 286 15.07 1.55 43.25
N SER A 287 14.39 0.94 44.21
CA SER A 287 13.32 -0.05 44.16
C SER A 287 12.04 0.48 43.50
N SER A 288 11.42 -0.32 42.63
CA SER A 288 9.96 -0.40 42.42
C SER A 288 9.28 -0.98 43.69
N PRO A 289 7.94 -0.98 43.91
CA PRO A 289 6.83 -0.70 42.97
C PRO A 289 5.69 0.18 43.55
N THR A 290 4.84 0.77 42.70
CA THR A 290 3.53 1.28 43.13
C THR A 290 2.45 0.89 42.11
N SER A 291 1.54 0.02 42.55
CA SER A 291 0.27 -0.30 41.88
C SER A 291 -0.61 0.93 41.73
N PRO A 292 -1.31 1.12 40.61
CA PRO A 292 -2.46 2.02 40.56
C PRO A 292 -3.72 1.30 41.06
N GLU A 293 -4.36 1.93 42.04
CA GLU A 293 -5.64 1.54 42.63
C GLU A 293 -6.78 1.60 41.61
N HIS A 294 -7.69 0.63 41.76
CA HIS A 294 -9.01 0.61 41.16
C HIS A 294 -9.85 1.78 41.70
N SER A 295 -10.20 2.74 40.85
CA SER A 295 -11.28 3.69 41.13
C SER A 295 -12.55 3.24 40.39
N SER A 296 -13.44 2.64 41.16
CA SER A 296 -14.84 2.41 40.85
C SER A 296 -15.59 3.74 40.76
N VAL A 297 -16.10 4.09 39.58
CA VAL A 297 -17.00 5.23 39.38
C VAL A 297 -18.40 4.71 39.05
N LEU A 298 -19.25 4.83 40.08
CA LEU A 298 -20.66 5.20 40.12
C LEU A 298 -21.55 4.99 38.87
N SER A 299 -22.56 4.17 39.11
CA SER A 299 -23.80 3.99 38.36
C SER A 299 -24.53 5.31 38.07
N GLY A 300 -24.84 5.54 36.79
CA GLY A 300 -25.84 6.51 36.34
C GLY A 300 -27.00 5.76 35.71
N ASP A 301 -28.01 5.47 36.51
CA ASP A 301 -29.32 4.96 36.10
C ASP A 301 -30.14 6.11 35.51
N THR A 302 -30.42 6.06 34.20
CA THR A 302 -31.42 6.91 33.56
C THR A 302 -32.44 6.03 32.85
N GLY A 303 -33.44 5.60 33.61
CA GLY A 303 -34.68 5.04 33.10
C GLY A 303 -35.40 6.03 32.18
N GLY A 304 -35.27 5.83 30.87
CA GLY A 304 -36.08 6.47 29.84
C GLY A 304 -37.25 5.56 29.45
N SER A 305 -38.43 5.84 30.00
CA SER A 305 -39.71 5.25 29.55
C SER A 305 -39.97 5.62 28.09
N PHE A 306 -40.01 4.62 27.21
CA PHE A 306 -40.54 4.79 25.85
C PHE A 306 -42.03 4.42 25.81
N PRO A 307 -42.90 5.26 25.22
CA PRO A 307 -44.31 4.95 25.07
C PRO A 307 -44.55 3.87 23.99
N THR A 308 -45.36 2.88 24.35
CA THR A 308 -45.87 1.84 23.46
C THR A 308 -46.76 2.43 22.36
N PRO A 309 -46.52 2.17 21.07
CA PRO A 309 -47.45 2.54 20.02
C PRO A 309 -48.66 1.58 20.01
N LEU A 310 -49.86 2.17 20.15
CA LEU A 310 -51.16 1.55 19.92
C LEU A 310 -51.29 1.13 18.45
N GLY A 311 -51.73 -0.10 18.22
CA GLY A 311 -51.78 -0.74 16.91
C GLY A 311 -52.95 -0.33 16.01
N PRO A 312 -53.11 -0.98 14.83
CA PRO A 312 -54.32 -0.90 14.03
C PRO A 312 -55.30 -2.03 14.41
N GLY A 313 -56.54 -1.63 14.72
CA GLY A 313 -57.66 -2.55 14.95
C GLY A 313 -58.16 -3.19 13.64
N PRO A 314 -58.84 -4.36 13.73
CA PRO A 314 -59.38 -5.04 12.57
C PRO A 314 -60.67 -4.36 12.06
N ALA A 315 -60.81 -4.33 10.74
CA ALA A 315 -62.07 -4.11 10.03
C ALA A 315 -62.50 -5.44 9.38
#